data_AF-A0A9E5HL21-F1
#
_entry.id   AF-A0A9E5HL21-F1
#
_cell.length_a   1.000
_cell.length_b   1.000
_cell.length_c   1.000
_cell.angle_alpha   90.00
_cell.angle_beta   90.00
_cell.angle_gamma   90.00
#
_symmetry.space_group_name_H-M   'P 1'
#
loop_
_entity.id
_entity.type
_entity.pdbx_description
1 polymer ?
#
loop_
_entity_poly.entity_id
_entity_poly.type
_entity_poly.pdbx_seq_one_letter_code
_entity_poly.pdbx_strand_id
1 'polypeptide(L)' 'MTQQPAIAILGASGRMGQMLAQTVLASDKAKLVAAADR' A
#
# COMPACT_ATOMS: atom_id res chain seq x y z
N MET A 1 10.72 6.66 18.51
CA MET A 1 9.59 5.98 17.83
C MET A 1 9.40 6.65 16.49
N THR A 2 9.84 6.04 15.40
CA THR A 2 9.67 6.63 14.06
C THR A 2 8.30 6.23 13.55
N GLN A 3 7.41 7.20 13.33
CA GLN A 3 6.13 6.89 12.70
C GLN A 3 6.37 6.44 11.25
N GLN A 4 5.95 5.23 10.93
CA GLN A 4 5.92 4.76 9.55
C GLN A 4 4.81 5.51 8.80
N PRO A 5 5.05 5.96 7.56
CA PRO A 5 4.00 6.53 6.71
C PRO A 5 2.88 5.50 6.49
N ALA A 6 1.65 5.99 6.61
CA ALA A 6 0.45 5.23 6.27
C ALA A 6 0.10 5.47 4.80
N ILE A 7 -0.04 4.39 4.03
CA ILE A 7 -0.30 4.45 2.59
C ILE A 7 -1.68 3.82 2.30
N ALA A 8 -2.47 4.51 1.48
CA ALA A 8 -3.69 3.99 0.89
C ALA A 8 -3.51 3.83 -0.63
N ILE A 9 -4.04 2.76 -1.20
CA ILE A 9 -3.98 2.48 -2.64
C ILE A 9 -5.40 2.45 -3.21
N LEU A 10 -5.67 3.31 -4.20
CA LEU A 10 -6.87 3.28 -5.02
C LEU A 10 -6.58 2.59 -6.36
N GLY A 11 -7.51 1.79 -6.86
CA GLY A 11 -7.29 0.94 -8.04
C GLY A 11 -6.49 -0.32 -7.69
N ALA A 12 -6.63 -0.81 -6.46
CA ALA A 12 -5.82 -1.92 -5.93
C ALA A 12 -6.01 -3.24 -6.69
N SER A 13 -7.14 -3.41 -7.39
CA SER A 13 -7.46 -4.56 -8.23
C SER A 13 -6.68 -4.59 -9.55
N GLY A 14 -6.20 -3.44 -10.02
CA GLY A 14 -5.42 -3.34 -11.25
C GLY A 14 -3.99 -3.87 -11.07
N ARG A 15 -3.33 -4.26 -12.18
CA ARG A 15 -1.95 -4.77 -12.16
C ARG A 15 -0.99 -3.87 -11.36
N MET A 16 -1.06 -2.56 -11.62
CA MET A 16 -0.21 -1.59 -10.91
C MET A 16 -0.56 -1.51 -9.42
N GLY A 17 -1.86 -1.46 -9.09
CA GLY A 17 -2.32 -1.40 -7.70
C GLY A 17 -1.85 -2.61 -6.88
N GLN A 18 -1.93 -3.81 -7.47
CA GLN A 18 -1.42 -5.04 -6.87
C GLN A 18 0.10 -5.00 -6.64
N MET A 19 0.88 -4.54 -7.62
CA MET A 19 2.34 -4.42 -7.47
C MET A 19 2.74 -3.39 -6.41
N LEU A 20 2.05 -2.25 -6.35
CA LEU A 20 2.26 -1.24 -5.31
C LEU A 20 1.93 -1.79 -3.93
N ALA A 21 0.80 -2.50 -3.79
CA ALA A 21 0.41 -3.13 -2.52
C ALA A 21 1.46 -4.14 -2.05
N GLN A 22 1.96 -5.01 -2.94
CA GLN A 22 3.03 -5.96 -2.63
C GLN A 22 4.32 -5.25 -2.19
N THR A 23 4.68 -4.16 -2.86
CA THR A 23 5.89 -3.38 -2.52
C THR A 23 5.78 -2.75 -1.14
N VAL A 24 4.63 -2.17 -0.80
CA VAL A 24 4.39 -1.58 0.53
C VAL A 24 4.36 -2.67 1.60
N LEU A 25 3.71 -3.80 1.35
CA LEU A 25 3.64 -4.93 2.30
C LEU A 25 5.01 -5.58 2.55
N ALA A 26 5.92 -5.54 1.58
CA ALA A 26 7.29 -6.03 1.72
C ALA A 26 8.23 -5.02 2.43
N SER A 27 7.78 -3.80 2.71
CA SER A 27 8.59 -2.75 3.33
C SER A 27 8.39 -2.70 4.85
N ASP A 28 9.49 -2.56 5.57
CA ASP A 28 9.54 -2.23 7.00
C ASP A 28 9.42 -0.72 7.27
N LYS A 29 9.38 0.11 6.21
CA LYS A 29 9.38 1.57 6.31
C LYS A 29 7.99 2.19 6.21
N ALA A 30 6.99 1.46 5.74
CA ALA A 30 5.65 1.97 5.49
C ALA A 30 4.58 0.94 5.84
N LYS A 31 3.34 1.40 6.05
CA LYS A 31 2.21 0.53 6.35
C LYS A 31 1.08 0.77 5.36
N LEU A 32 0.64 -0.30 4.69
CA LEU A 32 -0.59 -0.27 3.89
C LEU A 32 -1.79 -0.26 4.84
N VAL A 33 -2.58 0.81 4.83
CA VAL A 33 -3.73 0.99 5.73
C VAL A 33 -5.09 0.89 5.03
N ALA A 34 -5.11 1.03 3.70
CA ALA A 34 -6.32 0.86 2.91
C ALA A 34 -5.99 0.45 1.47
N ALA A 35 -6.87 -0.36 0.89
CA ALA A 35 -6.88 -0.72 -0.53
C ALA A 35 -8.33 -0.65 -1.01
N ALA A 36 -8.60 0.11 -2.07
CA ALA A 36 -9.95 0.34 -2.58
C ALA A 36 -9.99 0.35 -4.10
N ASP A 37 -11.17 0.10 -4.64
CA ASP A 37 -11.54 0.20 -6.05
C ASP A 37 -12.88 0.92 -6.20
N ARG A 38 -13.30 1.14 -7.46
CA ARG A 38 -14.63 1.65 -7.79
C ARG A 38 -15.72 0.63 -7.51
#